data_AF-A0AA97K0T8-F1
#
_entry.id   AF-A0AA97K0T8-F1
#
_cell.length_a   1.000
_cell.length_b   1.000
_cell.length_c   1.000
_cell.angle_alpha   90.00
_cell.angle_beta   90.00
_cell.angle_gamma   90.00
#
_symmetry.space_group_name_H-M   'P 1'
#
loop_
_entity.id
_entity.type
_entity.pdbx_description
1 polymer ?
#
loop_
_entity_poly.entity_id
_entity_poly.type
_entity_poly.pdbx_seq_one_letter_code
_entity_poly.pdbx_strand_id
1 'polypeptide(L)'
;MAKENTTFLSVPFEPEPTNSIWKAVLITIYTVVFIGGVCGTIKISFLLVKMNKLSVTTTAIINLVAVHSLFLATVPFRLYYYATDKWVFGQPFCKIVSAMIHIHMYLTFLFYVFVLVIRCLIFFKWKDKLEFYRNLHAVASSAAIWIVAVVIALPLIHCYGTTGHYENATCFTFHQELKNDSVKALNYAVIALVVVITCTLLGLQVFIILKVVKKLSGAICSHQEFRAQFKSLIFVWVIILCFLPYHFFRIYYIQQYKEGSQLEIYNEIGLSITAISCLDLLSFVLSGSQFWRQKSILFSCCVK
;
A
#
# COMPACT_ATOMS: atom_id res chain seq x y z
N MET A 1 -0.49 70.74 18.55
CA MET A 1 0.33 70.29 17.39
C MET A 1 1.46 69.47 17.99
N ALA A 2 1.73 68.20 17.67
CA ALA A 2 1.50 67.44 16.45
C ALA A 2 1.10 65.98 16.78
N LYS A 3 0.35 65.35 15.87
CA LYS A 3 0.04 63.90 15.85
C LYS A 3 1.21 63.17 15.19
N GLU A 4 1.79 62.16 15.85
CA GLU A 4 2.62 61.15 15.18
C GLU A 4 1.71 60.15 14.46
N ASN A 5 1.68 60.23 13.14
CA ASN A 5 1.09 59.22 12.27
C ASN A 5 2.17 58.18 11.96
N THR A 6 2.22 57.09 12.72
CA THR A 6 3.03 55.92 12.36
C THR A 6 2.18 55.01 11.46
N THR A 7 2.33 55.19 10.16
CA THR A 7 1.86 54.22 9.14
C THR A 7 2.56 52.89 9.35
N PHE A 8 1.85 51.91 9.92
CA PHE A 8 2.23 50.50 9.87
C PHE A 8 2.18 50.05 8.41
N LEU A 9 3.34 50.00 7.75
CA LEU A 9 3.51 49.24 6.52
C LEU A 9 3.31 47.77 6.87
N SER A 10 2.23 47.19 6.35
CA SER A 10 1.99 45.75 6.37
C SER A 10 3.14 45.05 5.66
N VAL A 11 4.03 44.43 6.42
CA VAL A 11 5.01 43.49 5.92
C VAL A 11 4.26 42.36 5.21
N PRO A 12 4.54 42.06 3.92
CA PRO A 12 3.95 40.91 3.26
C PRO A 12 4.31 39.65 4.06
N PHE A 13 3.30 38.87 4.44
CA PHE A 13 3.47 37.58 5.08
C PHE A 13 4.18 36.64 4.09
N GLU A 14 5.51 36.52 4.21
CA GLU A 14 6.24 35.46 3.54
C GLU A 14 5.83 34.11 4.18
N PRO A 15 5.37 33.12 3.40
CA PRO A 15 5.06 31.82 3.94
C PRO A 15 6.33 31.17 4.49
N GLU A 16 6.31 30.79 5.77
CA GLU A 16 7.44 30.13 6.42
C GLU A 16 7.99 28.94 5.59
N PRO A 17 9.32 28.80 5.46
CA PRO A 17 9.97 27.79 4.62
C PRO A 17 9.69 26.34 5.07
N THR A 18 9.24 26.14 6.30
CA THR A 18 8.84 24.82 6.84
C THR A 18 7.54 24.31 6.23
N ASN A 19 6.61 25.20 5.85
CA ASN A 19 5.30 24.83 5.30
C ASN A 19 5.34 24.35 3.85
N SER A 20 6.42 24.62 3.11
CA SER A 20 6.55 24.25 1.70
C SER A 20 7.22 22.88 1.49
N ILE A 21 8.17 22.50 2.35
CA ILE A 21 9.00 21.29 2.15
C ILE A 21 8.16 20.01 2.22
N TRP A 22 7.30 19.87 3.25
CA TRP A 22 6.52 18.65 3.41
C TRP A 22 5.51 18.45 2.28
N LYS A 23 4.91 19.54 1.76
CA LYS A 23 4.03 19.48 0.58
C LYS A 23 4.80 19.02 -0.65
N ALA A 24 6.00 19.55 -0.87
CA ALA A 24 6.85 19.12 -1.98
C ALA A 24 7.20 17.63 -1.90
N VAL A 25 7.48 17.11 -0.70
CA VAL A 25 7.69 15.67 -0.45
C VAL A 25 6.46 14.87 -0.82
N LEU A 26 5.27 15.23 -0.32
CA LEU A 26 4.03 14.53 -0.62
C LEU A 26 3.70 14.56 -2.11
N ILE A 27 3.80 15.73 -2.76
CA ILE A 27 3.58 15.88 -4.20
C ILE A 27 4.53 14.97 -4.98
N THR A 28 5.80 14.92 -4.59
CA THR A 28 6.80 14.07 -5.25
C THR A 28 6.45 12.59 -5.10
N ILE A 29 6.15 12.13 -3.88
CA ILE A 29 5.79 10.74 -3.62
C ILE A 29 4.54 10.35 -4.43
N TYR A 30 3.47 11.14 -4.35
CA TYR A 30 2.23 10.85 -5.06
C TYR A 30 2.38 10.92 -6.58
N THR A 31 3.24 11.80 -7.11
CA THR A 31 3.52 11.87 -8.56
C THR A 31 4.26 10.63 -9.03
N VAL A 32 5.30 10.20 -8.29
CA VAL A 32 6.04 8.96 -8.60
C VAL A 32 5.11 7.75 -8.54
N VAL A 33 4.28 7.67 -7.49
CA VAL A 33 3.27 6.61 -7.32
C VAL A 33 2.26 6.62 -8.46
N PHE A 34 1.78 7.81 -8.87
CA PHE A 34 0.81 7.94 -9.94
C PHE A 34 1.37 7.45 -11.28
N ILE A 35 2.50 8.01 -11.70
CA ILE A 35 3.13 7.67 -12.99
C ILE A 35 3.56 6.20 -13.00
N GLY A 36 4.29 5.76 -11.97
CA GLY A 36 4.81 4.41 -11.88
C GLY A 36 3.70 3.36 -11.71
N GLY A 37 2.72 3.63 -10.87
CA GLY A 37 1.56 2.78 -10.63
C GLY A 37 0.68 2.64 -11.87
N VAL A 38 0.34 3.73 -12.54
CA VAL A 38 -0.44 3.70 -13.80
C VAL A 38 0.32 2.90 -14.86
N CYS A 39 1.61 3.16 -15.04
CA CYS A 39 2.44 2.41 -15.98
C CYS A 39 2.49 0.90 -15.65
N GLY A 40 2.64 0.55 -14.36
CA GLY A 40 2.66 -0.83 -13.88
C GLY A 40 1.33 -1.56 -14.12
N THR A 41 0.22 -0.93 -13.71
CA THR A 41 -1.14 -1.48 -13.89
C THR A 41 -1.47 -1.70 -15.36
N ILE A 42 -1.22 -0.73 -16.25
CA ILE A 42 -1.48 -0.86 -17.70
C ILE A 42 -0.68 -2.03 -18.29
N LYS A 43 0.63 -2.12 -17.99
CA LYS A 43 1.49 -3.20 -18.50
C LYS A 43 1.03 -4.57 -18.03
N ILE A 44 0.71 -4.72 -16.75
CA ILE A 44 0.22 -5.99 -16.21
C ILE A 44 -1.16 -6.35 -16.78
N SER A 45 -2.07 -5.39 -16.92
CA SER A 45 -3.38 -5.60 -17.55
C SER A 45 -3.25 -6.13 -18.98
N PHE A 46 -2.35 -5.55 -19.79
CA PHE A 46 -2.07 -6.04 -21.14
C PHE A 46 -1.54 -7.49 -21.13
N LEU A 47 -0.63 -7.81 -20.21
CA LEU A 47 -0.11 -9.17 -20.04
C LEU A 47 -1.21 -10.15 -19.62
N LEU A 48 -2.10 -9.75 -18.72
CA LEU A 48 -3.23 -10.56 -18.24
C LEU A 48 -4.22 -10.88 -19.37
N VAL A 49 -4.55 -9.91 -20.23
CA VAL A 49 -5.42 -10.13 -21.39
C VAL A 49 -4.82 -11.16 -22.36
N LYS A 50 -3.49 -11.16 -22.51
CA LYS A 50 -2.79 -12.13 -23.36
C LYS A 50 -2.69 -13.52 -22.71
N MET A 51 -2.90 -13.63 -21.40
CA MET A 51 -2.86 -14.90 -20.67
C MET A 51 -4.22 -15.60 -20.70
N ASN A 52 -4.36 -16.64 -21.51
CA ASN A 52 -5.63 -17.37 -21.66
C ASN A 52 -5.92 -18.40 -20.53
N LYS A 53 -5.28 -18.25 -19.35
CA LYS A 53 -5.43 -19.21 -18.23
C LYS A 53 -5.66 -18.49 -16.91
N LEU A 54 -6.85 -18.65 -16.36
CA LEU A 54 -7.17 -18.27 -14.98
C LEU A 54 -6.53 -19.26 -14.01
N SER A 55 -5.63 -18.74 -13.19
CA SER A 55 -5.01 -19.45 -12.07
C SER A 55 -5.18 -18.61 -10.81
N VAL A 56 -5.06 -19.22 -9.63
CA VAL A 56 -5.12 -18.49 -8.35
C VAL A 56 -4.16 -17.29 -8.29
N THR A 57 -2.95 -17.45 -8.84
CA THR A 57 -1.98 -16.36 -8.92
C THR A 57 -2.43 -15.27 -9.89
N THR A 58 -2.97 -15.66 -11.06
CA THR A 58 -3.53 -14.70 -12.03
C THR A 58 -4.71 -13.92 -11.43
N THR A 59 -5.62 -14.59 -10.71
CA THR A 59 -6.75 -13.98 -10.01
C THR A 59 -6.30 -12.99 -8.93
N ALA A 60 -5.26 -13.34 -8.15
CA ALA A 60 -4.72 -12.40 -7.16
C ALA A 60 -4.09 -11.17 -7.83
N ILE A 61 -3.39 -11.33 -8.96
CA ILE A 61 -2.82 -10.20 -9.72
C ILE A 61 -3.93 -9.31 -10.29
N ILE A 62 -5.03 -9.87 -10.82
CA ILE A 62 -6.19 -9.10 -11.29
C ILE A 62 -6.76 -8.23 -10.17
N ASN A 63 -6.88 -8.79 -8.96
CA ASN A 63 -7.37 -8.04 -7.81
C ASN A 63 -6.41 -6.93 -7.38
N LEU A 64 -5.11 -7.20 -7.34
CA LEU A 64 -4.10 -6.16 -7.06
C LEU A 64 -4.20 -5.03 -8.08
N VAL A 65 -4.30 -5.34 -9.37
CA VAL A 65 -4.53 -4.33 -10.43
C VAL A 65 -5.76 -3.48 -10.10
N ALA A 66 -6.89 -4.09 -9.77
CA ALA A 66 -8.11 -3.36 -9.42
C ALA A 66 -7.92 -2.44 -8.21
N VAL A 67 -7.30 -2.94 -7.14
CA VAL A 67 -7.01 -2.16 -5.92
C VAL A 67 -6.09 -0.97 -6.22
N HIS A 68 -5.02 -1.18 -6.98
CA HIS A 68 -4.13 -0.10 -7.39
C HIS A 68 -4.84 0.91 -8.28
N SER A 69 -5.64 0.46 -9.27
CA SER A 69 -6.38 1.35 -10.15
C SER A 69 -7.38 2.23 -9.39
N LEU A 70 -8.12 1.66 -8.42
CA LEU A 70 -9.05 2.42 -7.58
C LEU A 70 -8.33 3.50 -6.77
N PHE A 71 -7.19 3.16 -6.17
CA PHE A 71 -6.39 4.13 -5.43
C PHE A 71 -5.82 5.21 -6.35
N LEU A 72 -5.20 4.82 -7.46
CA LEU A 72 -4.59 5.73 -8.44
C LEU A 72 -5.60 6.70 -9.04
N ALA A 73 -6.87 6.30 -9.19
CA ALA A 73 -7.94 7.20 -9.62
C ALA A 73 -8.19 8.36 -8.63
N THR A 74 -7.87 8.19 -7.34
CA THR A 74 -8.02 9.23 -6.32
C THR A 74 -6.80 10.14 -6.15
N VAL A 75 -5.62 9.69 -6.59
CA VAL A 75 -4.35 10.42 -6.42
C VAL A 75 -4.34 11.82 -7.05
N PRO A 76 -4.90 12.06 -8.26
CA PRO A 76 -4.95 13.40 -8.86
C PRO A 76 -5.64 14.44 -7.98
N PHE A 77 -6.68 14.06 -7.24
CA PHE A 77 -7.40 14.96 -6.36
C PHE A 77 -6.59 15.32 -5.11
N ARG A 78 -5.81 14.37 -4.59
CA ARG A 78 -4.87 14.62 -3.50
C ARG A 78 -3.70 15.51 -3.95
N LEU A 79 -3.19 15.31 -5.17
CA LEU A 79 -2.20 16.20 -5.79
C LEU A 79 -2.74 17.62 -5.98
N TYR A 80 -3.98 17.77 -6.48
CA TYR A 80 -4.64 19.07 -6.60
C TYR A 80 -4.70 19.80 -5.26
N TYR A 81 -5.10 19.10 -4.19
CA TYR A 81 -5.15 19.68 -2.86
C TYR A 81 -3.78 20.18 -2.39
N TYR A 82 -2.73 19.35 -2.48
CA TYR A 82 -1.39 19.77 -2.04
C TYR A 82 -0.77 20.88 -2.90
N ALA A 83 -1.18 21.00 -4.16
CA ALA A 83 -0.70 22.04 -5.06
C ALA A 83 -1.43 23.39 -4.87
N THR A 84 -2.69 23.37 -4.43
CA THR A 84 -3.56 24.56 -4.40
C THR A 84 -4.00 25.00 -3.02
N ASP A 85 -3.78 24.16 -2.00
CA ASP A 85 -4.30 24.33 -0.62
C ASP A 85 -5.81 24.50 -0.55
N LYS A 86 -6.54 24.03 -1.56
CA LYS A 86 -7.98 24.19 -1.68
C LYS A 86 -8.65 22.87 -2.00
N TRP A 87 -9.72 22.56 -1.27
CA TRP A 87 -10.62 21.47 -1.59
C TRP A 87 -11.96 22.00 -2.14
N VAL A 88 -12.25 21.72 -3.41
CA VAL A 88 -13.46 22.22 -4.10
C VAL A 88 -14.50 21.14 -4.41
N PHE A 89 -14.19 19.87 -4.15
CA PHE A 89 -15.02 18.73 -4.56
C PHE A 89 -16.07 18.31 -3.52
N GLY A 90 -16.22 19.10 -2.45
CA GLY A 90 -17.17 18.85 -1.36
C GLY A 90 -16.68 17.84 -0.32
N GLN A 91 -17.25 17.92 0.88
CA GLN A 91 -16.85 17.14 2.04
C GLN A 91 -16.99 15.61 1.85
N PRO A 92 -18.08 15.07 1.25
CA PRO A 92 -18.21 13.63 1.07
C PRO A 92 -17.07 13.03 0.24
N PHE A 93 -16.65 13.73 -0.82
CA PHE A 93 -15.56 13.28 -1.67
C PHE A 93 -14.21 13.38 -0.96
N CYS A 94 -13.99 14.39 -0.12
CA CYS A 94 -12.79 14.48 0.73
C CYS A 94 -12.67 13.25 1.64
N LYS A 95 -13.78 12.84 2.28
CA LYS A 95 -13.81 11.63 3.14
C LYS A 95 -13.44 10.38 2.35
N ILE A 96 -13.99 10.22 1.14
CA ILE A 96 -13.67 9.09 0.26
C ILE A 96 -12.18 9.10 -0.09
N VAL A 97 -11.66 10.19 -0.66
CA VAL A 97 -10.25 10.28 -1.09
C VAL A 97 -9.29 10.10 0.10
N SER A 98 -9.67 10.58 1.29
CA SER A 98 -8.90 10.37 2.52
C SER A 98 -8.90 8.92 2.96
N ALA A 99 -10.05 8.24 2.95
CA ALA A 99 -10.15 6.84 3.34
C ALA A 99 -9.46 5.90 2.32
N MET A 100 -9.41 6.28 1.05
CA MET A 100 -8.91 5.41 -0.02
C MET A 100 -7.46 4.96 0.15
N ILE A 101 -6.58 5.74 0.77
CA ILE A 101 -5.20 5.30 1.03
C ILE A 101 -5.12 4.23 2.13
N HIS A 102 -5.95 4.33 3.18
CA HIS A 102 -6.05 3.29 4.20
C HIS A 102 -6.69 2.03 3.63
N ILE A 103 -7.77 2.17 2.87
CA ILE A 103 -8.43 1.07 2.16
C ILE A 103 -7.44 0.37 1.24
N HIS A 104 -6.69 1.14 0.44
CA HIS A 104 -5.64 0.64 -0.45
C HIS A 104 -4.57 -0.15 0.31
N MET A 105 -4.04 0.40 1.40
CA MET A 105 -3.02 -0.25 2.24
C MET A 105 -3.52 -1.60 2.76
N TYR A 106 -4.71 -1.63 3.37
CA TYR A 106 -5.25 -2.86 3.97
C TYR A 106 -5.66 -3.90 2.92
N LEU A 107 -6.25 -3.48 1.80
CA LEU A 107 -6.58 -4.40 0.70
C LEU A 107 -5.33 -5.02 0.09
N THR A 108 -4.32 -4.20 -0.19
CA THR A 108 -3.04 -4.66 -0.74
C THR A 108 -2.38 -5.66 0.21
N PHE A 109 -2.39 -5.37 1.52
CA PHE A 109 -1.92 -6.29 2.55
C PHE A 109 -2.68 -7.63 2.53
N LEU A 110 -4.01 -7.62 2.52
CA LEU A 110 -4.83 -8.84 2.48
C LEU A 110 -4.56 -9.68 1.22
N PHE A 111 -4.42 -9.05 0.05
CA PHE A 111 -4.08 -9.77 -1.18
C PHE A 111 -2.66 -10.36 -1.14
N TYR A 112 -1.69 -9.67 -0.55
CA TYR A 112 -0.36 -10.24 -0.34
C TYR A 112 -0.39 -11.43 0.61
N VAL A 113 -1.11 -11.33 1.75
CA VAL A 113 -1.33 -12.44 2.69
C VAL A 113 -1.93 -13.63 1.95
N PHE A 114 -2.97 -13.42 1.15
CA PHE A 114 -3.62 -14.46 0.36
C PHE A 114 -2.64 -15.15 -0.59
N VAL A 115 -1.84 -14.38 -1.35
CA VAL A 115 -0.82 -14.94 -2.25
C VAL A 115 0.20 -15.77 -1.48
N LEU A 116 0.68 -15.29 -0.34
CA LEU A 116 1.66 -15.97 0.50
C LEU A 116 1.10 -17.29 1.07
N VAL A 117 -0.14 -17.28 1.58
CA VAL A 117 -0.80 -18.49 2.10
C VAL A 117 -0.96 -19.53 1.00
N ILE A 118 -1.42 -19.14 -0.19
CA ILE A 118 -1.55 -20.05 -1.33
C ILE A 118 -0.20 -20.66 -1.71
N ARG A 119 0.89 -19.86 -1.71
CA ARG A 119 2.25 -20.35 -1.97
C ARG A 119 2.72 -21.35 -0.91
N CYS A 120 2.40 -21.12 0.36
CA CYS A 120 2.69 -22.05 1.45
C CYS A 120 1.95 -23.38 1.26
N LEU A 121 0.64 -23.35 0.98
CA LEU A 121 -0.15 -24.57 0.73
C LEU A 121 0.39 -25.37 -0.46
N ILE A 122 0.81 -24.66 -1.52
CA ILE A 122 1.42 -25.25 -2.71
C ILE A 122 2.75 -25.94 -2.37
N PHE A 123 3.55 -25.38 -1.46
CA PHE A 123 4.85 -25.91 -1.04
C PHE A 123 4.72 -27.20 -0.25
N PHE A 124 3.80 -27.24 0.72
CA PHE A 124 3.56 -28.43 1.56
C PHE A 124 2.87 -29.58 0.82
N LYS A 125 2.68 -29.46 -0.50
CA LYS A 125 1.98 -30.45 -1.34
C LYS A 125 0.62 -30.84 -0.78
N TRP A 126 -0.07 -29.93 -0.09
CA TRP A 126 -1.50 -30.09 0.23
C TRP A 126 -2.39 -30.00 -1.03
N LYS A 127 -1.79 -30.15 -2.21
CA LYS A 127 -2.34 -29.92 -3.55
C LYS A 127 -3.23 -31.06 -4.01
N ASP A 128 -2.92 -32.29 -3.62
CA ASP A 128 -3.55 -33.50 -4.20
C ASP A 128 -5.04 -33.62 -3.82
N LYS A 129 -5.55 -32.76 -2.92
CA LYS A 129 -6.98 -32.71 -2.56
C LYS A 129 -7.78 -31.55 -3.16
N LEU A 130 -7.16 -30.62 -3.92
CA LEU A 130 -7.79 -29.31 -4.18
C LEU A 130 -7.61 -28.76 -5.61
N GLU A 131 -7.56 -29.61 -6.64
CA GLU A 131 -7.20 -29.17 -8.00
C GLU A 131 -8.35 -28.54 -8.80
N PHE A 132 -9.57 -29.08 -8.69
CA PHE A 132 -10.77 -28.56 -9.39
C PHE A 132 -11.43 -27.38 -8.66
N TYR A 133 -11.44 -27.41 -7.33
CA TYR A 133 -12.02 -26.37 -6.49
C TYR A 133 -11.22 -25.06 -6.49
N ARG A 134 -9.94 -25.07 -6.91
CA ARG A 134 -9.00 -23.98 -6.69
C ARG A 134 -9.37 -22.65 -7.35
N ASN A 135 -9.90 -22.67 -8.57
CA ASN A 135 -10.26 -21.45 -9.29
C ASN A 135 -11.58 -20.88 -8.78
N LEU A 136 -12.58 -21.73 -8.51
CA LEU A 136 -13.84 -21.30 -7.91
C LEU A 136 -13.63 -20.75 -6.50
N HIS A 137 -12.80 -21.41 -5.68
CA HIS A 137 -12.40 -20.91 -4.38
C HIS A 137 -11.57 -19.63 -4.46
N ALA A 138 -10.74 -19.44 -5.49
CA ALA A 138 -10.00 -18.17 -5.66
C ALA A 138 -10.94 -17.01 -5.98
N VAL A 139 -11.95 -17.22 -6.82
CA VAL A 139 -12.98 -16.21 -7.11
C VAL A 139 -13.87 -15.95 -5.89
N ALA A 140 -14.28 -17.00 -5.17
CA ALA A 140 -15.06 -16.84 -3.94
C ALA A 140 -14.25 -16.15 -2.83
N SER A 141 -12.96 -16.48 -2.67
CA SER A 141 -12.06 -15.82 -1.72
C SER A 141 -11.82 -14.36 -2.09
N SER A 142 -11.71 -14.08 -3.39
CA SER A 142 -11.66 -12.71 -3.91
C SER A 142 -12.90 -11.93 -3.51
N ALA A 143 -14.10 -12.48 -3.77
CA ALA A 143 -15.36 -11.85 -3.37
C ALA A 143 -15.42 -11.62 -1.85
N ALA A 144 -14.97 -12.58 -1.04
CA ALA A 144 -14.89 -12.44 0.40
C ALA A 144 -13.93 -11.30 0.84
N ILE A 145 -12.76 -11.17 0.21
CA ILE A 145 -11.83 -10.07 0.49
C ILE A 145 -12.46 -8.72 0.13
N TRP A 146 -13.21 -8.63 -0.97
CA TRP A 146 -13.93 -7.40 -1.32
C TRP A 146 -15.06 -7.06 -0.33
N ILE A 147 -15.77 -8.05 0.20
CA ILE A 147 -16.75 -7.84 1.28
C ILE A 147 -16.04 -7.32 2.53
N VAL A 148 -14.93 -7.95 2.93
CA VAL A 148 -14.10 -7.47 4.04
C VAL A 148 -13.60 -6.05 3.79
N ALA A 149 -13.23 -5.72 2.55
CA ALA A 149 -12.84 -4.38 2.15
C ALA A 149 -13.93 -3.34 2.43
N VAL A 150 -15.17 -3.66 2.04
CA VAL A 150 -16.33 -2.79 2.28
C VAL A 150 -16.57 -2.65 3.78
N VAL A 151 -16.52 -3.75 4.53
CA VAL A 151 -16.69 -3.74 5.99
C VAL A 151 -15.61 -2.90 6.69
N ILE A 152 -14.37 -2.89 6.21
CA ILE A 152 -13.28 -2.06 6.74
C ILE A 152 -13.41 -0.60 6.28
N ALA A 153 -13.83 -0.37 5.02
CA ALA A 153 -14.00 0.95 4.45
C ALA A 153 -15.12 1.74 5.14
N LEU A 154 -16.22 1.09 5.51
CA LEU A 154 -17.38 1.73 6.14
C LEU A 154 -17.03 2.47 7.45
N PRO A 155 -16.40 1.84 8.47
CA PRO A 155 -16.02 2.54 9.69
C PRO A 155 -14.94 3.59 9.43
N LEU A 156 -14.00 3.37 8.49
CA LEU A 156 -13.01 4.38 8.14
C LEU A 156 -13.71 5.64 7.58
N ILE A 157 -14.56 5.49 6.57
CA ILE A 157 -15.29 6.60 5.94
C ILE A 157 -16.25 7.27 6.95
N HIS A 158 -16.90 6.49 7.80
CA HIS A 158 -17.85 7.01 8.80
C HIS A 158 -17.17 7.73 9.96
N CYS A 159 -16.00 7.26 10.39
CA CYS A 159 -15.20 7.94 11.41
C CYS A 159 -14.48 9.17 10.86
N TYR A 160 -14.25 9.29 9.55
CA TYR A 160 -13.63 10.48 8.98
C TYR A 160 -14.59 11.68 8.98
N GLY A 161 -14.25 12.74 9.73
CA GLY A 161 -14.87 14.06 9.59
C GLY A 161 -16.28 14.18 10.15
N THR A 162 -16.58 13.48 11.25
CA THR A 162 -17.91 13.35 11.86
C THR A 162 -17.99 14.07 13.20
N THR A 163 -16.88 14.20 13.92
CA THR A 163 -16.85 14.83 15.26
C THR A 163 -16.23 16.22 15.29
N GLY A 164 -15.60 16.65 14.18
CA GLY A 164 -14.89 17.93 14.11
C GLY A 164 -15.56 19.03 13.30
N HIS A 165 -15.36 20.29 13.73
CA HIS A 165 -15.70 21.47 12.93
C HIS A 165 -14.55 21.74 11.94
N TYR A 166 -14.62 21.12 10.77
CA TYR A 166 -13.65 21.31 9.71
C TYR A 166 -14.13 22.42 8.77
N GLU A 167 -13.31 23.44 8.55
CA GLU A 167 -13.60 24.42 7.50
C GLU A 167 -13.71 23.71 6.15
N ASN A 168 -14.71 24.08 5.35
CA ASN A 168 -15.02 23.47 4.05
C ASN A 168 -13.84 23.45 3.05
N ALA A 169 -12.75 24.18 3.31
CA ALA A 169 -11.57 24.26 2.46
C ALA A 169 -10.45 23.26 2.81
N THR A 170 -10.46 22.65 4.00
CA THR A 170 -9.37 21.78 4.47
C THR A 170 -9.71 20.29 4.35
N CYS A 171 -8.78 19.48 3.85
CA CYS A 171 -8.94 18.04 3.66
C CYS A 171 -7.70 17.29 4.19
N PHE A 172 -7.88 16.02 4.57
CA PHE A 172 -6.83 15.12 5.12
C PHE A 172 -6.35 15.41 6.56
N THR A 173 -7.04 16.26 7.31
CA THR A 173 -6.70 16.63 8.70
C THR A 173 -7.71 16.05 9.71
N PHE A 174 -7.82 14.72 9.81
CA PHE A 174 -8.92 14.09 10.57
C PHE A 174 -8.54 13.61 11.97
N HIS A 175 -7.85 14.48 12.68
CA HIS A 175 -7.17 14.08 13.89
C HIS A 175 -8.07 14.14 15.14
N GLN A 176 -9.15 14.92 15.08
CA GLN A 176 -10.09 15.06 16.21
C GLN A 176 -10.83 13.75 16.52
N GLU A 177 -10.94 12.85 15.55
CA GLU A 177 -11.56 11.53 15.70
C GLU A 177 -10.75 10.62 16.66
N LEU A 178 -9.44 10.88 16.80
CA LEU A 178 -8.59 10.18 17.77
C LEU A 178 -8.85 10.60 19.21
N LYS A 179 -9.73 11.58 19.49
CA LYS A 179 -10.20 11.86 20.86
C LYS A 179 -11.09 10.73 21.39
N ASN A 180 -11.74 9.97 20.50
CA ASN A 180 -12.61 8.87 20.89
C ASN A 180 -11.78 7.60 21.17
N ASP A 181 -11.89 7.07 22.40
CA ASP A 181 -11.15 5.87 22.81
C ASP A 181 -11.51 4.62 22.02
N SER A 182 -12.75 4.53 21.49
CA SER A 182 -13.15 3.42 20.61
C SER A 182 -12.36 3.44 19.29
N VAL A 183 -12.09 4.64 18.76
CA VAL A 183 -11.30 4.81 17.54
C VAL A 183 -9.83 4.45 17.80
N LYS A 184 -9.27 4.84 18.96
CA LYS A 184 -7.91 4.42 19.36
C LYS A 184 -7.83 2.90 19.51
N ALA A 185 -8.78 2.28 20.20
CA ALA A 185 -8.84 0.84 20.40
C ALA A 185 -8.89 0.08 19.06
N LEU A 186 -9.71 0.54 18.11
CA LEU A 186 -9.78 -0.02 16.76
C LEU A 186 -8.43 0.10 16.03
N ASN A 187 -7.77 1.26 16.09
CA ASN A 187 -6.44 1.44 15.49
C ASN A 187 -5.41 0.47 16.10
N TYR A 188 -5.37 0.33 17.43
CA TYR A 188 -4.47 -0.62 18.09
C TYR A 188 -4.78 -2.07 17.72
N ALA A 189 -6.06 -2.44 17.64
CA ALA A 189 -6.48 -3.79 17.23
C ALA A 189 -6.02 -4.11 15.80
N VAL A 190 -6.20 -3.17 14.86
CA VAL A 190 -5.74 -3.31 13.48
C VAL A 190 -4.22 -3.40 13.40
N ILE A 191 -3.50 -2.55 14.12
CA ILE A 191 -2.03 -2.59 14.19
C ILE A 191 -1.54 -3.94 14.72
N ALA A 192 -2.12 -4.42 15.83
CA ALA A 192 -1.78 -5.72 16.40
C ALA A 192 -2.03 -6.86 15.40
N LEU A 193 -3.18 -6.84 14.71
CA LEU A 193 -3.51 -7.84 13.69
C LEU A 193 -2.49 -7.84 12.54
N VAL A 194 -2.14 -6.67 12.00
CA VAL A 194 -1.14 -6.54 10.92
C VAL A 194 0.23 -7.06 11.35
N VAL A 195 0.67 -6.72 12.57
CA VAL A 195 1.96 -7.18 13.12
C VAL A 195 1.95 -8.70 13.29
N VAL A 196 0.94 -9.28 13.92
CA VAL A 196 0.83 -10.73 14.14
C VAL A 196 0.81 -11.49 12.82
N ILE A 197 0.01 -11.06 11.85
CA ILE A 197 -0.04 -11.69 10.52
C ILE A 197 1.31 -11.57 9.80
N THR A 198 1.96 -10.41 9.88
CA THR A 198 3.26 -10.21 9.22
C THR A 198 4.34 -11.09 9.85
N CYS A 199 4.42 -11.15 11.18
CA CYS A 199 5.38 -11.99 11.89
C CYS A 199 5.17 -13.48 11.61
N THR A 200 3.92 -13.95 11.61
CA THR A 200 3.61 -15.36 11.30
C THR A 200 3.97 -15.72 9.86
N LEU A 201 3.65 -14.87 8.88
CA LEU A 201 4.03 -15.08 7.49
C LEU A 201 5.54 -15.05 7.28
N LEU A 202 6.24 -14.10 7.90
CA LEU A 202 7.70 -14.03 7.84
C LEU A 202 8.34 -15.30 8.42
N GLY A 203 7.89 -15.75 9.59
CA GLY A 203 8.37 -16.99 10.21
C GLY A 203 8.16 -18.22 9.33
N LEU A 204 6.96 -18.35 8.73
CA LEU A 204 6.66 -19.42 7.78
C LEU A 204 7.53 -19.37 6.52
N GLN A 205 7.77 -18.18 5.96
CA GLN A 205 8.60 -17.99 4.78
C GLN A 205 10.07 -18.33 5.07
N VAL A 206 10.62 -17.87 6.20
CA VAL A 206 11.97 -18.24 6.66
C VAL A 206 12.07 -19.76 6.83
N PHE A 207 11.09 -20.40 7.45
CA PHE A 207 11.06 -21.85 7.62
C PHE A 207 11.06 -22.60 6.27
N ILE A 208 10.23 -22.16 5.31
CA ILE A 208 10.17 -22.74 3.96
C ILE A 208 11.53 -22.59 3.27
N ILE A 209 12.14 -21.40 3.32
CA ILE A 209 13.45 -21.14 2.71
C ILE A 209 14.51 -22.04 3.32
N LEU A 210 14.56 -22.17 4.65
CA LEU A 210 15.51 -23.06 5.32
C LEU A 210 15.34 -24.53 4.89
N LYS A 211 14.09 -25.00 4.75
CA LYS A 211 13.79 -26.35 4.25
C LYS A 211 14.24 -26.52 2.79
N VAL A 212 14.01 -25.52 1.94
CA VAL A 212 14.43 -25.55 0.53
C VAL A 212 15.95 -25.54 0.43
N VAL A 213 16.66 -24.67 1.17
CA VAL A 213 18.12 -24.60 1.16
C VAL A 213 18.75 -25.92 1.62
N LYS A 214 18.23 -26.52 2.71
CA LYS A 214 18.67 -27.86 3.16
C LYS A 214 18.48 -28.94 2.09
N LYS A 215 17.42 -28.86 1.30
CA LYS A 215 17.12 -29.82 0.21
C LYS A 215 17.92 -29.53 -1.07
N LEU A 216 18.23 -28.26 -1.35
CA LEU A 216 19.01 -27.78 -2.51
C LEU A 216 20.47 -28.24 -2.43
N SER A 217 21.00 -28.48 -1.22
CA SER A 217 22.34 -29.04 -0.97
C SER A 217 22.59 -30.42 -1.62
N GLY A 218 21.58 -31.07 -2.22
CA GLY A 218 21.71 -32.40 -2.82
C GLY A 218 21.21 -32.59 -4.27
N ALA A 219 20.55 -31.61 -4.93
CA ALA A 219 20.03 -31.83 -6.29
C ALA A 219 19.75 -30.55 -7.12
N ILE A 220 20.14 -30.56 -8.40
CA ILE A 220 20.02 -29.47 -9.39
C ILE A 220 18.56 -29.09 -9.71
N CYS A 221 17.61 -30.04 -9.60
CA CYS A 221 16.18 -29.81 -9.90
C CYS A 221 15.49 -28.85 -8.89
N SER A 222 16.11 -28.60 -7.74
CA SER A 222 15.60 -27.72 -6.67
C SER A 222 15.78 -26.21 -6.99
N HIS A 223 16.53 -25.85 -8.03
CA HIS A 223 16.72 -24.45 -8.45
C HIS A 223 15.40 -23.77 -8.92
N GLN A 224 14.48 -24.51 -9.54
CA GLN A 224 13.19 -23.96 -10.00
C GLN A 224 12.21 -23.75 -8.84
N GLU A 225 12.18 -24.66 -7.86
CA GLU A 225 11.37 -24.52 -6.63
C GLU A 225 11.90 -23.37 -5.75
N PHE A 226 13.22 -23.29 -5.54
CA PHE A 226 13.88 -22.17 -4.84
C PHE A 226 13.55 -20.82 -5.47
N ARG A 227 13.57 -20.75 -6.81
CA ARG A 227 13.32 -19.52 -7.55
C ARG A 227 11.85 -19.07 -7.54
N ALA A 228 10.90 -20.01 -7.43
CA ALA A 228 9.50 -19.67 -7.21
C ALA A 228 9.25 -19.14 -5.79
N GLN A 229 9.96 -19.66 -4.79
CA GLN A 229 9.90 -19.19 -3.40
C GLN A 229 10.58 -17.83 -3.22
N PHE A 230 11.70 -17.57 -3.90
CA PHE A 230 12.37 -16.26 -3.87
C PHE A 230 11.49 -15.13 -4.44
N LYS A 231 10.64 -15.41 -5.43
CA LYS A 231 9.63 -14.43 -5.89
C LYS A 231 8.57 -14.12 -4.84
N SER A 232 8.30 -15.05 -3.91
CA SER A 232 7.38 -14.84 -2.78
C SER A 232 7.95 -13.87 -1.74
N LEU A 233 9.28 -13.79 -1.62
CA LEU A 233 9.96 -12.85 -0.73
C LEU A 233 9.71 -11.39 -1.12
N ILE A 234 9.46 -11.10 -2.39
CA ILE A 234 9.18 -9.73 -2.85
C ILE A 234 7.94 -9.17 -2.12
N PHE A 235 6.87 -9.95 -2.01
CA PHE A 235 5.66 -9.52 -1.29
C PHE A 235 5.93 -9.31 0.21
N VAL A 236 6.72 -10.19 0.83
CA VAL A 236 7.12 -10.04 2.25
C VAL A 236 7.95 -8.77 2.44
N TRP A 237 8.90 -8.51 1.55
CA TRP A 237 9.72 -7.29 1.57
C TRP A 237 8.86 -6.04 1.41
N VAL A 238 7.87 -6.03 0.50
CA VAL A 238 6.96 -4.89 0.35
C VAL A 238 6.16 -4.66 1.64
N ILE A 239 5.65 -5.71 2.29
CA ILE A 239 4.95 -5.56 3.58
C ILE A 239 5.86 -4.94 4.65
N ILE A 240 7.10 -5.45 4.77
CA ILE A 240 8.05 -4.99 5.77
C ILE A 240 8.51 -3.55 5.52
N LEU A 241 8.73 -3.17 4.26
CA LEU A 241 9.26 -1.85 3.91
C LEU A 241 8.17 -0.79 3.79
N CYS A 242 6.99 -1.14 3.28
CA CYS A 242 5.93 -0.17 3.01
C CYS A 242 4.90 -0.07 4.14
N PHE A 243 4.61 -1.15 4.87
CA PHE A 243 3.49 -1.16 5.82
C PHE A 243 3.92 -1.14 7.28
N LEU A 244 4.89 -1.96 7.68
CA LEU A 244 5.34 -1.99 9.09
C LEU A 244 5.82 -0.64 9.64
N PRO A 245 6.65 0.16 8.92
CA PRO A 245 7.16 1.42 9.46
C PRO A 245 6.04 2.39 9.78
N TYR A 246 5.01 2.44 8.92
CA TYR A 246 3.83 3.24 9.16
C TYR A 246 3.06 2.79 10.40
N HIS A 247 2.84 1.48 10.58
CA HIS A 247 2.10 0.97 11.74
C HIS A 247 2.82 1.23 13.06
N PHE A 248 4.15 1.07 13.10
CA PHE A 248 4.95 1.44 14.28
C PHE A 248 4.89 2.94 14.56
N PHE A 249 5.05 3.77 13.53
CA PHE A 249 4.92 5.22 13.68
C PHE A 249 3.51 5.61 14.15
N ARG A 250 2.47 4.92 13.67
CA ARG A 250 1.07 5.17 14.04
C ARG A 250 0.82 4.89 15.53
N ILE A 251 1.50 3.92 16.14
CA ILE A 251 1.45 3.71 17.61
C ILE A 251 1.94 4.96 18.33
N TYR A 252 3.12 5.45 17.94
CA TYR A 252 3.73 6.64 18.53
C TYR A 252 2.85 7.89 18.34
N TYR A 253 2.29 8.05 17.14
CA TYR A 253 1.35 9.10 16.79
C TYR A 253 0.11 9.14 17.70
N ILE A 254 -0.54 7.99 17.91
CA ILE A 254 -1.73 7.90 18.76
C ILE A 254 -1.41 8.25 20.22
N GLN A 255 -0.20 7.92 20.69
CA GLN A 255 0.23 8.18 22.07
C GLN A 255 0.60 9.65 22.31
N GLN A 256 1.19 10.31 21.32
CA GLN A 256 1.79 11.65 21.47
C GLN A 256 1.04 12.75 20.72
N TYR A 257 -0.15 12.45 20.18
CA TYR A 257 -0.92 13.41 19.41
C TYR A 257 -1.26 14.67 20.22
N LYS A 258 -0.93 15.83 19.65
CA LYS A 258 -1.44 17.15 20.03
C LYS A 258 -1.94 17.88 18.79
N GLU A 259 -3.07 18.59 18.92
CA GLU A 259 -3.63 19.44 17.85
C GLU A 259 -2.58 20.44 17.35
N GLY A 260 -2.42 20.55 16.02
CA GLY A 260 -1.49 21.50 15.39
C GLY A 260 -0.01 21.14 15.50
N SER A 261 0.33 19.92 15.92
CA SER A 261 1.72 19.47 16.01
C SER A 261 2.31 19.06 14.65
N GLN A 262 3.64 19.17 14.51
CA GLN A 262 4.40 18.65 13.35
C GLN A 262 4.17 17.13 13.14
N LEU A 263 3.65 16.42 14.16
CA LEU A 263 3.37 15.00 14.13
C LEU A 263 2.28 14.62 13.11
N GLU A 264 1.35 15.53 12.81
CA GLU A 264 0.33 15.35 11.77
C GLU A 264 0.97 15.21 10.39
N ILE A 265 1.92 16.10 10.10
CA ILE A 265 2.67 16.13 8.84
C ILE A 265 3.47 14.83 8.69
N TYR A 266 4.17 14.40 9.75
CA TYR A 266 4.92 13.14 9.72
C TYR A 266 4.03 11.91 9.52
N ASN A 267 2.82 11.90 10.09
CA ASN A 267 1.86 10.81 9.84
C ASN A 267 1.40 10.78 8.38
N GLU A 268 1.09 11.92 7.78
CA GLU A 268 0.71 11.96 6.36
C GLU A 268 1.87 11.56 5.44
N ILE A 269 3.11 11.97 5.75
CA ILE A 269 4.30 11.49 5.02
C ILE A 269 4.45 9.98 5.16
N GLY A 270 4.39 9.45 6.39
CA GLY A 270 4.47 8.02 6.66
C GLY A 270 3.39 7.22 5.93
N LEU A 271 2.17 7.75 5.88
CA LEU A 271 1.05 7.17 5.15
C LEU A 271 1.29 7.21 3.64
N SER A 272 1.85 8.29 3.09
CA SER A 272 2.17 8.38 1.66
C SER A 272 3.20 7.33 1.22
N ILE A 273 4.13 6.94 2.10
CA ILE A 273 5.13 5.89 1.82
C ILE A 273 4.45 4.54 1.58
N THR A 274 3.31 4.24 2.23
CA THR A 274 2.58 2.99 2.00
C THR A 274 2.09 2.87 0.56
N ALA A 275 1.83 4.01 -0.11
CA ALA A 275 1.38 4.08 -1.50
C ALA A 275 2.48 3.67 -2.52
N ILE A 276 3.75 3.64 -2.11
CA ILE A 276 4.87 3.12 -2.93
C ILE A 276 4.65 1.64 -3.29
N SER A 277 3.84 0.91 -2.51
CA SER A 277 3.43 -0.45 -2.85
C SER A 277 2.77 -0.56 -4.23
N CYS A 278 2.21 0.52 -4.81
CA CYS A 278 1.72 0.54 -6.20
C CYS A 278 2.79 0.34 -7.27
N LEU A 279 4.07 0.47 -6.92
CA LEU A 279 5.19 0.21 -7.82
C LEU A 279 5.55 -1.28 -7.90
N ASP A 280 4.90 -2.14 -7.11
CA ASP A 280 5.14 -3.58 -7.11
C ASP A 280 4.89 -4.22 -8.48
N LEU A 281 3.79 -3.87 -9.15
CA LEU A 281 3.40 -4.36 -10.48
C LEU A 281 4.43 -3.94 -11.53
N LEU A 282 4.90 -2.70 -11.47
CA LEU A 282 5.96 -2.22 -12.35
C LEU A 282 7.26 -2.99 -12.09
N SER A 283 7.60 -3.21 -10.81
CA SER A 283 8.76 -3.98 -10.39
C SER A 283 8.69 -5.43 -10.85
N PHE A 284 7.50 -6.05 -10.86
CA PHE A 284 7.28 -7.39 -11.41
C PHE A 284 7.55 -7.45 -12.92
N VAL A 285 7.09 -6.45 -13.68
CA VAL A 285 7.33 -6.38 -15.13
C VAL A 285 8.82 -6.22 -15.42
N LEU A 286 9.50 -5.32 -14.71
CA LEU A 286 10.93 -5.04 -14.89
C LEU A 286 11.80 -6.23 -14.47
N SER A 287 11.48 -6.86 -13.34
CA SER A 287 12.16 -8.09 -12.90
C SER A 287 11.93 -9.25 -13.87
N GLY A 288 10.74 -9.29 -14.49
CA GLY A 288 10.44 -10.22 -15.57
C GLY A 288 11.35 -10.00 -16.78
N SER A 289 11.45 -8.77 -17.28
CA SER A 289 12.23 -8.44 -18.50
C SER A 289 13.74 -8.57 -18.32
N GLN A 290 14.29 -8.12 -17.18
CA GLN A 290 15.70 -8.31 -16.85
C GLN A 290 16.05 -9.79 -16.71
N PHE A 291 15.13 -10.59 -16.17
CA PHE A 291 15.32 -12.03 -16.06
C PHE A 291 15.33 -12.75 -17.43
N TRP A 292 14.54 -12.30 -18.40
CA TRP A 292 14.62 -12.81 -19.78
C TRP A 292 15.94 -12.44 -20.45
N ARG A 293 16.47 -11.23 -20.19
CA ARG A 293 17.80 -10.80 -20.65
C ARG A 293 18.93 -11.62 -20.03
N GLN A 294 18.85 -11.90 -18.73
CA GLN A 294 19.88 -12.68 -18.02
C GLN A 294 19.85 -14.16 -18.42
N LYS A 295 18.69 -14.71 -18.80
CA LYS A 295 18.60 -16.03 -19.44
C LYS A 295 19.30 -16.10 -20.80
N SER A 296 19.23 -15.04 -21.61
CA SER A 296 19.95 -14.96 -22.89
C SER A 296 21.47 -14.95 -22.68
N ILE A 297 21.95 -14.27 -21.65
CA ILE A 297 23.38 -14.18 -21.35
C ILE A 297 23.90 -15.49 -20.72
N LEU A 298 23.13 -16.10 -19.80
CA LEU A 298 23.53 -17.36 -19.15
C LEU A 298 23.50 -18.56 -20.11
N PHE A 299 22.59 -18.58 -21.10
CA PHE A 299 22.61 -19.59 -22.17
C PHE A 299 23.79 -19.40 -23.12
N SER A 300 24.28 -18.17 -23.31
CA SER A 300 25.45 -17.90 -24.16
C SER A 300 26.77 -18.36 -23.52
N CYS A 301 26.85 -18.39 -22.18
CA CYS A 301 28.02 -18.92 -21.45
C CYS A 301 28.03 -20.44 -21.29
N CYS A 302 26.94 -21.15 -21.64
CA CYS A 302 26.87 -22.61 -21.52
C CYS A 302 27.00 -23.33 -22.89
N VAL A 303 27.26 -22.57 -23.96
CA VAL A 303 27.44 -23.05 -25.35
C VAL A 303 28.84 -22.68 -25.89
N LYS A 304 29.83 -22.54 -25.00
CA LYS A 304 31.24 -22.51 -25.36
C LYS A 304 32.02 -23.44 -24.46
#